data_AF-A0A210W8A4-F1
#
_entry.id   AF-A0A210W8A4-F1
#
_cell.length_a   1.000
_cell.length_b   1.000
_cell.length_c   1.000
_cell.angle_alpha   90.00
_cell.angle_beta   90.00
_cell.angle_gamma   90.00
#
_symmetry.space_group_name_H-M   'P 1'
#
loop_
_entity.id
_entity.type
_entity.pdbx_description
1 polymer ?
#
loop_
_entity_poly.entity_id
_entity_poly.type
_entity_poly.pdbx_seq_one_letter_code
_entity_poly.pdbx_strand_id
1 'polypeptide(L)'
;MARLMNHRWRWMLCTAVLGLPCLAHSQAACEEAAPAQTGSAGRPQLAQGIALFEARDLAQAERALQAALFGGLADPMERASAHKYLAYTYCTHKEWARCEAAFDSAFSAHPGFALQAYETTGTPWRDAYSRAQDRWIQRCPSAQRLRTAPAAPTAGGFALNSRVITSITALIPGLAPARSTALAARSETPRTDHNLRLRVSPWANVLINGKPSGVTPPVVLLKLAPGSHTVELRNPGFESYRQVIRITDGQSVTLSHDFDAR
;
A
#
# COMPACT_ATOMS: atom_id res chain seq x y z
N MET A 1 4.26 53.50 43.82
CA MET A 1 5.05 54.34 42.90
C MET A 1 6.53 54.01 43.09
N ALA A 2 7.15 53.25 42.17
CA ALA A 2 8.60 53.18 42.05
C ALA A 2 8.91 52.71 40.61
N ARG A 3 9.27 53.69 39.76
CA ARG A 3 9.76 53.49 38.40
C ARG A 3 11.29 53.37 38.44
N LEU A 4 11.80 52.66 37.45
CA LEU A 4 13.16 52.73 36.88
C LEU A 4 14.28 52.01 37.64
N MET A 5 14.50 50.74 37.28
CA MET A 5 15.84 50.16 37.27
C MET A 5 16.30 50.00 35.83
N ASN A 6 17.40 50.68 35.55
CA ASN A 6 18.04 50.90 34.29
C ASN A 6 19.26 49.95 34.25
N HIS A 7 19.26 48.93 33.40
CA HIS A 7 20.48 48.18 33.11
C HIS A 7 20.62 47.97 31.61
N ARG A 8 21.40 48.90 31.04
CA ARG A 8 22.07 48.79 29.76
C ARG A 8 23.01 47.59 29.83
N TRP A 9 22.82 46.57 28.99
CA TRP A 9 23.93 45.68 28.66
C TRP A 9 24.10 45.50 27.16
N ARG A 10 25.37 45.57 26.80
CA ARG A 10 25.93 45.89 25.49
C ARG A 10 25.82 44.70 24.56
N TRP A 11 25.52 45.05 23.31
CA TRP A 11 25.86 44.27 22.13
C TRP A 11 27.37 44.06 22.07
N MET A 12 27.81 42.80 22.01
CA MET A 12 29.10 42.35 21.47
C MET A 12 28.78 41.01 20.79
N LEU A 13 28.56 41.01 19.47
CA LEU A 13 29.58 40.67 18.48
C LEU A 13 30.33 39.38 18.86
N CYS A 14 29.69 38.24 18.62
CA CYS A 14 30.41 37.00 18.39
C CYS A 14 30.62 36.88 16.88
N THR A 15 31.89 36.98 16.53
CA THR A 15 32.52 36.93 15.22
C THR A 15 32.09 35.74 14.38
N ALA A 16 31.92 36.03 13.08
CA ALA A 16 31.84 35.08 11.99
C ALA A 16 32.98 34.06 12.06
N VAL A 17 32.64 32.79 12.26
CA VAL A 17 33.50 31.66 11.90
C VAL A 17 33.02 31.14 10.55
N LEU A 18 33.97 31.12 9.64
CA LEU A 18 33.98 30.64 8.28
C LEU A 18 32.99 29.51 7.98
N GLY A 19 32.25 29.73 6.90
CA GLY A 19 31.37 28.75 6.27
C GLY A 19 32.09 27.48 5.87
N LEU A 20 31.66 26.38 6.48
CA LEU A 20 31.52 25.10 5.80
C LEU A 20 30.01 24.93 5.59
N PRO A 21 29.51 24.91 4.34
CA PRO A 21 28.11 24.64 4.11
C PRO A 21 27.84 23.21 4.60
N CYS A 22 27.06 23.09 5.66
CA CYS A 22 26.51 21.83 6.13
C CYS A 22 25.41 21.34 5.16
N LEU A 23 25.73 21.24 3.86
CA LEU A 23 24.81 20.80 2.81
C LEU A 23 24.87 19.28 2.56
N ALA A 24 25.75 18.56 3.27
CA ALA A 24 25.97 17.13 3.04
C ALA A 24 25.16 16.19 3.97
N HIS A 25 24.42 16.69 4.97
CA HIS A 25 23.68 15.84 5.92
C HIS A 25 22.22 15.53 5.51
N SER A 26 21.70 16.11 4.43
CA SER A 26 20.27 15.96 4.10
C SER A 26 19.94 14.67 3.31
N GLN A 27 20.91 14.09 2.59
CA GLN A 27 20.63 12.99 1.67
C GLN A 27 20.61 11.60 2.34
N ALA A 28 21.39 11.39 3.40
CA ALA A 28 21.50 10.08 4.06
C ALA A 28 20.22 9.69 4.83
N ALA A 29 19.39 10.65 5.23
CA ALA A 29 18.24 10.39 6.11
C ALA A 29 17.05 9.71 5.42
N CYS A 30 17.05 9.60 4.09
CA CYS A 30 15.92 9.06 3.31
C CYS A 30 16.19 7.65 2.79
N GLU A 31 17.47 7.28 2.63
CA GLU A 31 17.88 5.93 2.24
C GLU A 31 17.90 4.98 3.46
N GLU A 32 18.00 5.52 4.67
CA GLU A 32 17.82 4.77 5.91
C GLU A 32 16.34 4.39 6.06
N ALA A 33 15.95 3.30 5.39
CA ALA A 33 14.65 2.68 5.59
C ALA A 33 14.41 2.55 7.10
N ALA A 34 13.27 3.03 7.59
CA ALA A 34 12.87 2.88 8.99
C ALA A 34 13.20 1.44 9.43
N PRO A 35 13.82 1.26 10.61
CA PRO A 35 14.43 -0.01 11.00
C PRO A 35 13.46 -1.14 10.73
N ALA A 36 13.94 -2.14 9.97
CA ALA A 36 13.12 -3.26 9.53
C ALA A 36 12.50 -3.92 10.77
N GLN A 37 11.20 -3.76 10.94
CA GLN A 37 10.48 -4.44 12.01
C GLN A 37 10.31 -5.90 11.58
N THR A 38 10.85 -6.85 12.33
CA THR A 38 10.82 -8.27 11.95
C THR A 38 9.54 -8.99 12.40
N GLY A 39 8.71 -8.33 13.22
CA GLY A 39 7.47 -8.90 13.77
C GLY A 39 6.21 -8.49 13.00
N SER A 40 5.22 -9.38 12.99
CA SER A 40 3.87 -9.12 12.45
C SER A 40 2.77 -9.38 13.49
N ALA A 41 3.12 -9.37 14.79
CA ALA A 41 2.18 -9.64 15.86
C ALA A 41 1.15 -8.51 16.03
N GLY A 42 1.43 -7.32 15.47
CA GLY A 42 0.53 -6.16 15.42
C GLY A 42 -0.53 -6.18 14.32
N ARG A 43 -0.46 -7.12 13.35
CA ARG A 43 -1.41 -7.20 12.23
C ARG A 43 -2.88 -7.32 12.63
N PRO A 44 -3.28 -8.17 13.61
CA PRO A 44 -4.68 -8.25 14.00
C PRO A 44 -5.18 -6.93 14.60
N GLN A 45 -4.32 -6.20 15.33
CA GLN A 45 -4.66 -4.89 15.89
C GLN A 45 -4.76 -3.82 14.82
N LEU A 46 -3.98 -3.91 13.73
CA LEU A 46 -4.13 -3.02 12.58
C LEU A 46 -5.52 -3.20 11.96
N ALA A 47 -5.91 -4.44 11.66
CA ALA A 47 -7.24 -4.74 11.11
C ALA A 47 -8.36 -4.27 12.05
N GLN A 48 -8.21 -4.51 13.35
CA GLN A 48 -9.15 -4.02 14.37
C GLN A 48 -9.24 -2.49 14.40
N GLY A 49 -8.11 -1.79 14.38
CA GLY A 49 -8.05 -0.33 14.42
C GLY A 49 -8.72 0.33 13.21
N ILE A 50 -8.56 -0.27 12.02
CA ILE A 50 -9.24 0.18 10.79
C ILE A 50 -10.75 0.00 10.92
N ALA A 51 -11.21 -1.18 11.34
CA ALA A 51 -12.63 -1.46 11.53
C ALA A 51 -13.28 -0.52 12.56
N LEU A 52 -12.57 -0.18 13.65
CA LEU A 52 -13.04 0.76 14.67
C LEU A 52 -13.12 2.19 14.13
N PHE A 53 -12.16 2.62 13.31
CA PHE A 53 -12.20 3.92 12.66
C PHE A 53 -13.41 4.02 11.70
N GLU A 54 -13.65 2.98 10.90
CA GLU A 54 -14.84 2.88 10.03
C GLU A 54 -16.13 2.93 10.84
N ALA A 55 -16.17 2.26 12.00
CA ALA A 55 -17.28 2.29 12.95
C ALA A 55 -17.42 3.63 13.72
N ARG A 56 -16.55 4.62 13.46
CA ARG A 56 -16.49 5.92 14.16
C ARG A 56 -16.15 5.83 15.65
N ASP A 57 -15.68 4.69 16.14
CA ASP A 57 -15.14 4.57 17.50
C ASP A 57 -13.66 4.97 17.52
N LEU A 58 -13.44 6.29 17.48
CA LEU A 58 -12.10 6.88 17.34
C LEU A 58 -11.20 6.60 18.55
N ALA A 59 -11.77 6.52 19.75
CA ALA A 59 -11.01 6.26 20.99
C ALA A 59 -10.50 4.81 21.07
N GLN A 60 -11.28 3.84 20.59
CA GLN A 60 -10.79 2.46 20.45
C GLN A 60 -9.84 2.32 19.27
N ALA A 61 -10.14 2.99 18.14
CA ALA A 61 -9.30 2.94 16.95
C ALA A 61 -7.86 3.39 17.24
N GLU A 62 -7.68 4.51 17.95
CA GLU A 62 -6.34 4.98 18.35
C GLU A 62 -5.55 3.92 19.11
N ARG A 63 -6.16 3.33 20.14
CA ARG A 63 -5.50 2.32 20.98
C ARG A 63 -5.12 1.07 20.19
N ALA A 64 -6.01 0.59 19.32
CA ALA A 64 -5.75 -0.57 18.47
C ALA A 64 -4.61 -0.29 17.48
N LEU A 65 -4.59 0.90 16.84
CA LEU A 65 -3.53 1.29 15.91
C LEU A 65 -2.17 1.46 16.61
N GLN A 66 -2.15 2.01 17.82
CA GLN A 66 -0.93 2.08 18.64
C GLN A 66 -0.44 0.68 19.04
N ALA A 67 -1.36 -0.21 19.42
CA ALA A 67 -1.03 -1.61 19.71
C ALA A 67 -0.50 -2.34 18.47
N ALA A 68 -1.00 -2.01 17.27
CA ALA A 68 -0.49 -2.55 16.02
C ALA A 68 0.97 -2.14 15.76
N LEU A 69 1.28 -0.86 15.94
CA LEU A 69 2.64 -0.34 15.80
C LEU A 69 3.58 -0.93 16.87
N PHE A 70 3.11 -1.07 18.11
CA PHE A 70 3.89 -1.66 19.20
C PHE A 70 4.15 -3.16 19.00
N GLY A 71 3.14 -3.90 18.50
CA GLY A 71 3.25 -5.33 18.21
C GLY A 71 4.09 -5.65 16.97
N GLY A 72 4.52 -4.63 16.23
CA GLY A 72 5.34 -4.78 15.05
C GLY A 72 4.52 -5.06 13.79
N LEU A 73 4.86 -4.32 12.72
CA LEU A 73 4.31 -4.50 11.38
C LEU A 73 5.48 -4.59 10.40
N ALA A 74 5.76 -5.79 9.90
CA ALA A 74 6.90 -6.04 9.03
C ALA A 74 6.81 -5.32 7.68
N ASP A 75 5.60 -5.21 7.13
CA ASP A 75 5.36 -4.51 5.87
C ASP A 75 5.39 -2.98 6.08
N PRO A 76 6.25 -2.22 5.37
CA PRO A 76 6.23 -0.77 5.40
C PRO A 76 4.87 -0.16 5.02
N MET A 77 4.12 -0.82 4.13
CA MET A 77 2.78 -0.34 3.76
C MET A 77 1.79 -0.46 4.92
N GLU A 78 1.87 -1.52 5.72
CA GLU A 78 1.06 -1.70 6.93
C GLU A 78 1.39 -0.64 7.98
N ARG A 79 2.68 -0.33 8.19
CA ARG A 79 3.12 0.75 9.09
C ARG A 79 2.59 2.11 8.63
N ALA A 80 2.74 2.42 7.34
CA ALA A 80 2.22 3.67 6.78
C ALA A 80 0.69 3.76 6.90
N SER A 81 -0.01 2.63 6.70
CA SER A 81 -1.46 2.55 6.89
C SER A 81 -1.87 2.81 8.35
N ALA A 82 -1.17 2.22 9.32
CA ALA A 82 -1.45 2.48 10.74
C ALA A 82 -1.31 3.96 11.09
N HIS A 83 -0.24 4.60 10.62
CA HIS A 83 0.01 6.03 10.80
C HIS A 83 -1.01 6.92 10.06
N LYS A 84 -1.48 6.52 8.87
CA LYS A 84 -2.57 7.21 8.16
C LYS A 84 -3.85 7.27 9.00
N TYR A 85 -4.31 6.13 9.54
CA TYR A 85 -5.54 6.12 10.34
C TYR A 85 -5.38 6.84 11.68
N LEU A 86 -4.19 6.82 12.30
CA LEU A 86 -3.90 7.66 13.45
C LEU A 86 -4.00 9.16 13.10
N ALA A 87 -3.44 9.56 11.95
CA ALA A 87 -3.54 10.95 11.48
C ALA A 87 -5.00 11.38 11.29
N TYR A 88 -5.84 10.53 10.66
CA TYR A 88 -7.26 10.81 10.49
C TYR A 88 -7.99 10.98 11.84
N THR A 89 -7.70 10.10 12.80
CA THR A 89 -8.25 10.19 14.17
C THR A 89 -7.85 11.51 14.83
N TYR A 90 -6.56 11.86 14.84
CA TYR A 90 -6.06 13.08 15.48
C TYR A 90 -6.57 14.35 14.82
N CYS A 91 -6.61 14.40 13.49
CA CYS A 91 -7.15 15.55 12.77
C CYS A 91 -8.65 15.74 13.04
N THR A 92 -9.41 14.66 13.21
CA THR A 92 -10.84 14.74 13.58
C THR A 92 -11.02 15.34 14.98
N HIS A 93 -10.12 15.02 15.91
CA HIS A 93 -10.11 15.56 17.27
C HIS A 93 -9.43 16.94 17.40
N LYS A 94 -9.00 17.56 16.28
CA LYS A 94 -8.27 18.85 16.25
C LYS A 94 -6.91 18.82 16.97
N GLU A 95 -6.32 17.64 17.12
CA GLU A 95 -4.99 17.45 17.70
C GLU A 95 -3.90 17.65 16.63
N TRP A 96 -3.79 18.88 16.11
CA TRP A 96 -3.03 19.18 14.89
C TRP A 96 -1.58 18.70 14.92
N ALA A 97 -0.88 18.90 16.05
CA ALA A 97 0.51 18.47 16.19
C ALA A 97 0.68 16.95 16.06
N ARG A 98 -0.21 16.16 16.67
CA ARG A 98 -0.19 14.68 16.57
C ARG A 98 -0.63 14.21 15.20
N CYS A 99 -1.60 14.90 14.58
CA CYS A 99 -2.03 14.61 13.21
C CYS A 99 -0.88 14.78 12.21
N GLU A 100 -0.17 15.91 12.28
CA GLU A 100 0.97 16.17 11.40
C GLU A 100 2.10 15.16 11.62
N ALA A 101 2.46 14.89 12.88
CA ALA A 101 3.49 13.90 13.22
C ALA A 101 3.14 12.48 12.74
N ALA A 102 1.85 12.12 12.77
CA ALA A 102 1.39 10.84 12.25
C ALA A 102 1.55 10.76 10.72
N PHE A 103 1.25 11.82 9.96
CA PHE A 103 1.54 11.83 8.52
C PHE A 103 3.04 11.79 8.22
N ASP A 104 3.87 12.53 8.95
CA ASP A 104 5.33 12.48 8.80
C ASP A 104 5.85 11.04 9.05
N SER A 105 5.28 10.34 10.03
CA SER A 105 5.59 8.94 10.32
C SER A 105 5.11 8.00 9.20
N ALA A 106 3.97 8.28 8.56
CA ALA A 106 3.47 7.50 7.43
C ALA A 106 4.42 7.58 6.22
N PHE A 107 4.89 8.79 5.88
CA PHE A 107 5.88 8.98 4.81
C PHE A 107 7.23 8.33 5.15
N SER A 108 7.66 8.44 6.42
CA SER A 108 8.90 7.81 6.89
C SER A 108 8.81 6.27 6.87
N ALA A 109 7.62 5.71 7.12
CA ALA A 109 7.39 4.26 7.07
C ALA A 109 7.39 3.73 5.63
N HIS A 110 6.80 4.48 4.69
CA HIS A 110 6.75 4.11 3.27
C HIS A 110 6.90 5.35 2.36
N PRO A 111 8.04 5.53 1.66
CA PRO A 111 8.31 6.69 0.81
C PRO A 111 7.29 6.94 -0.31
N GLY A 112 6.62 5.88 -0.78
CA GLY A 112 5.55 5.95 -1.78
C GLY A 112 4.16 6.20 -1.19
N PHE A 113 4.04 6.47 0.12
CA PHE A 113 2.76 6.77 0.76
C PHE A 113 2.09 7.97 0.07
N ALA A 114 0.81 7.83 -0.24
CA ALA A 114 0.02 8.87 -0.87
C ALA A 114 -1.45 8.67 -0.52
N LEU A 115 -2.13 9.77 -0.18
CA LEU A 115 -3.58 9.77 -0.10
C LEU A 115 -4.19 9.91 -1.49
N GLN A 116 -5.32 9.24 -1.70
CA GLN A 116 -6.08 9.37 -2.93
C GLN A 116 -6.87 10.69 -2.95
N ALA A 117 -7.29 11.14 -4.14
CA ALA A 117 -8.01 12.40 -4.30
C ALA A 117 -9.31 12.45 -3.46
N TYR A 118 -10.05 11.33 -3.41
CA TYR A 118 -11.27 11.23 -2.60
C TYR A 118 -10.99 11.35 -1.10
N GLU A 119 -9.82 10.90 -0.62
CA GLU A 119 -9.45 10.94 0.80
C GLU A 119 -9.09 12.35 1.27
N THR A 120 -8.72 13.23 0.34
CA THR A 120 -8.37 14.62 0.67
C THR A 120 -9.56 15.55 0.45
N THR A 121 -10.57 15.12 -0.30
CA THR A 121 -11.67 16.01 -0.72
C THR A 121 -12.66 16.31 0.39
N GLY A 122 -12.73 17.59 0.80
CA GLY A 122 -13.66 18.05 1.85
C GLY A 122 -13.31 17.54 3.25
N THR A 123 -12.06 17.13 3.48
CA THR A 123 -11.64 16.50 4.75
C THR A 123 -10.82 17.45 5.63
N PRO A 124 -10.93 17.33 6.97
CA PRO A 124 -10.20 18.21 7.89
C PRO A 124 -8.69 17.97 7.92
N TRP A 125 -8.21 16.83 7.42
CA TRP A 125 -6.79 16.48 7.38
C TRP A 125 -6.08 16.87 6.08
N ARG A 126 -6.79 17.39 5.07
CA ARG A 126 -6.20 17.77 3.77
C ARG A 126 -4.95 18.63 3.94
N ASP A 127 -5.06 19.71 4.72
CA ASP A 127 -3.97 20.68 4.85
C ASP A 127 -2.79 20.11 5.64
N ALA A 128 -3.07 19.28 6.66
CA ALA A 128 -2.03 18.59 7.43
C ALA A 128 -1.26 17.59 6.54
N TYR A 129 -1.97 16.84 5.70
CA TYR A 129 -1.36 15.95 4.72
C TYR A 129 -0.50 16.72 3.70
N SER A 130 -1.01 17.83 3.14
CA SER A 130 -0.24 18.65 2.19
C SER A 130 1.06 19.15 2.82
N ARG A 131 1.01 19.67 4.06
CA ARG A 131 2.21 20.13 4.77
C ARG A 131 3.21 19.00 5.03
N ALA A 132 2.73 17.84 5.47
CA ALA A 132 3.59 16.67 5.70
C ALA A 132 4.24 16.20 4.40
N GLN A 133 3.47 16.18 3.30
CA GLN A 133 3.97 15.85 1.98
C GLN A 133 5.05 16.83 1.51
N ASP A 134 4.82 18.14 1.65
CA ASP A 134 5.80 19.16 1.28
C ASP A 134 7.08 19.01 2.10
N ARG A 135 6.96 18.84 3.43
CA ARG A 135 8.10 18.57 4.31
C ARG A 135 8.88 17.33 3.90
N TRP A 136 8.17 16.25 3.56
CA TRP A 136 8.79 15.02 3.07
C TRP A 136 9.55 15.24 1.76
N ILE A 137 8.96 15.94 0.79
CA ILE A 137 9.60 16.25 -0.50
C ILE A 137 10.86 17.11 -0.30
N GLN A 138 10.80 18.11 0.58
CA GLN A 138 11.94 18.97 0.91
C GLN A 138 13.05 18.18 1.61
N ARG A 139 12.69 17.22 2.47
CA ARG A 139 13.65 16.33 3.16
C ARG A 139 14.25 15.29 2.22
N CYS A 140 13.47 14.77 1.27
CA CYS A 140 13.84 13.64 0.41
C CYS A 140 13.56 13.92 -1.08
N PRO A 141 14.38 14.76 -1.76
CA PRO A 141 14.16 15.09 -3.17
C PRO A 141 14.26 13.87 -4.11
N SER A 142 15.00 12.82 -3.72
CA SER A 142 15.08 11.55 -4.45
C SER A 142 13.77 10.76 -4.43
N ALA A 143 12.97 10.87 -3.37
CA ALA A 143 11.66 10.21 -3.25
C ALA A 143 10.63 10.79 -4.26
N GLN A 144 10.78 12.05 -4.65
CA GLN A 144 10.01 12.69 -5.74
C GLN A 144 10.14 11.88 -7.04
N ARG A 145 11.32 11.31 -7.31
CA ARG A 145 11.64 10.60 -8.56
C ARG A 145 10.93 9.24 -8.67
N LEU A 146 10.69 8.57 -7.53
CA LEU A 146 9.93 7.31 -7.46
C LEU A 146 8.42 7.52 -7.70
N ARG A 147 7.88 8.70 -7.37
CA ARG A 147 6.46 9.04 -7.60
C ARG A 147 6.16 9.52 -9.01
N THR A 148 7.16 10.11 -9.68
CA THR A 148 7.02 10.66 -11.04
C THR A 148 7.49 9.72 -12.14
N ALA A 149 8.12 8.59 -11.80
CA ALA A 149 8.45 7.56 -12.77
C ALA A 149 7.15 7.00 -13.37
N PRO A 150 6.86 7.23 -14.66
CA PRO A 150 5.71 6.60 -15.29
C PRO A 150 5.90 5.09 -15.17
N ALA A 151 4.83 4.37 -14.78
CA ALA A 151 4.83 2.91 -14.83
C ALA A 151 5.21 2.52 -16.27
N ALA A 152 6.41 1.96 -16.44
CA ALA A 152 6.87 1.52 -17.74
C ALA A 152 5.79 0.61 -18.34
N PRO A 153 5.34 0.84 -19.59
CA PRO A 153 4.38 -0.06 -20.20
C PRO A 153 5.05 -1.43 -20.28
N THR A 154 4.53 -2.41 -19.54
CA THR A 154 4.80 -3.82 -19.81
C THR A 154 4.15 -4.15 -21.15
N ALA A 155 4.87 -3.82 -22.23
CA ALA A 155 4.51 -4.15 -23.60
C ALA A 155 4.75 -5.66 -23.81
N GLY A 156 3.90 -6.48 -23.21
CA GLY A 156 3.75 -7.90 -23.48
C GLY A 156 2.49 -8.15 -24.31
N GLY A 157 2.23 -7.32 -25.31
CA GLY A 157 1.17 -7.54 -26.28
C GLY A 157 1.72 -8.35 -27.44
N PHE A 158 1.53 -9.66 -27.43
CA PHE A 158 1.73 -10.47 -28.64
C PHE A 158 0.62 -10.12 -29.63
N ALA A 159 1.00 -9.44 -30.72
CA ALA A 159 0.10 -9.15 -31.83
C ALA A 159 -0.22 -10.46 -32.59
N LEU A 160 -1.50 -10.86 -32.58
CA LEU A 160 -2.01 -12.09 -33.21
C LEU A 160 -2.28 -11.94 -34.73
N ASN A 161 -1.53 -11.09 -35.43
CA ASN A 161 -1.81 -10.77 -36.84
C ASN A 161 -0.69 -11.15 -37.82
N SER A 162 0.20 -12.09 -37.47
CA SER A 162 1.16 -12.62 -38.44
C SER A 162 0.55 -13.78 -39.23
N ARG A 163 0.11 -13.50 -40.48
CA ARG A 163 -0.41 -14.47 -41.46
C ARG A 163 0.67 -15.38 -42.07
N VAL A 164 1.70 -15.74 -41.31
CA VAL A 164 2.81 -16.58 -41.79
C VAL A 164 2.78 -17.91 -41.06
N ILE A 165 1.73 -18.70 -41.29
CA ILE A 165 1.82 -20.15 -41.11
C ILE A 165 1.20 -20.79 -42.36
N THR A 166 1.97 -20.71 -43.44
CA THR A 166 1.73 -21.52 -44.63
C THR A 166 2.53 -22.80 -44.46
N SER A 167 1.79 -23.91 -44.33
CA SER A 167 2.18 -25.26 -44.73
C SER A 167 3.48 -25.86 -44.18
N ILE A 168 3.34 -26.81 -43.25
CA ILE A 168 4.14 -28.04 -43.30
C ILE A 168 3.21 -29.24 -43.07
N THR A 169 2.83 -29.87 -44.16
CA THR A 169 2.41 -31.27 -44.19
C THR A 169 3.63 -32.12 -43.82
N ALA A 170 3.54 -32.95 -42.79
CA ALA A 170 4.47 -34.05 -42.56
C ALA A 170 3.68 -35.35 -42.33
N LEU A 171 3.71 -36.18 -43.37
CA LEU A 171 3.24 -37.55 -43.41
C LEU A 171 4.30 -38.44 -42.73
N ILE A 172 3.96 -39.15 -41.65
CA ILE A 172 4.83 -40.21 -41.11
C ILE A 172 3.93 -41.39 -40.66
N PRO A 173 4.06 -42.59 -41.27
CA PRO A 173 3.43 -43.81 -40.80
C PRO A 173 4.23 -44.45 -39.65
N GLY A 174 3.53 -45.22 -38.81
CA GLY A 174 3.91 -45.54 -37.43
C GLY A 174 5.21 -46.30 -37.17
N LEU A 175 5.60 -46.25 -35.88
CA LEU A 175 6.50 -47.19 -35.20
C LEU A 175 6.04 -47.32 -33.72
N ALA A 176 6.24 -48.52 -33.18
CA ALA A 176 5.81 -49.15 -31.93
C ALA A 176 5.82 -48.33 -30.60
N PRO A 177 5.13 -48.82 -29.54
CA PRO A 177 5.09 -48.16 -28.24
C PRO A 177 6.40 -48.40 -27.47
N ALA A 178 7.28 -47.41 -27.44
CA ALA A 178 8.39 -47.38 -26.51
C ALA A 178 7.89 -46.93 -25.13
N ARG A 179 7.87 -47.90 -24.21
CA ARG A 179 7.62 -47.70 -22.77
C ARG A 179 8.80 -46.94 -22.19
N SER A 180 8.78 -45.61 -22.29
CA SER A 180 9.71 -44.74 -21.56
C SER A 180 9.11 -44.41 -20.20
N THR A 181 9.50 -45.22 -19.21
CA THR A 181 9.63 -44.79 -17.82
C THR A 181 10.67 -43.67 -17.76
N ALA A 182 10.25 -42.45 -18.06
CA ALA A 182 11.01 -41.24 -17.75
C ALA A 182 10.34 -40.59 -16.54
N LEU A 183 11.09 -40.59 -15.44
CA LEU A 183 10.79 -39.91 -14.19
C LEU A 183 10.04 -38.61 -14.43
N ALA A 184 8.90 -38.48 -13.77
CA ALA A 184 8.25 -37.21 -13.51
C ALA A 184 9.26 -36.28 -12.83
N ALA A 185 9.92 -35.43 -13.62
CA ALA A 185 10.51 -34.20 -13.13
C ALA A 185 9.35 -33.32 -12.67
N ARG A 186 9.00 -33.47 -11.40
CA ARG A 186 8.10 -32.56 -10.71
C ARG A 186 8.79 -31.22 -10.69
N SER A 187 8.41 -30.34 -11.61
CA SER A 187 8.71 -28.92 -11.53
C SER A 187 8.05 -28.39 -10.26
N GLU A 188 8.75 -28.50 -9.15
CA GLU A 188 8.41 -27.86 -7.88
C GLU A 188 8.78 -26.38 -7.99
N THR A 189 8.11 -25.64 -8.88
CA THR A 189 7.98 -24.19 -8.67
C THR A 189 7.26 -24.00 -7.34
N PRO A 190 7.66 -23.05 -6.47
CA PRO A 190 6.90 -22.74 -5.27
C PRO A 190 5.50 -22.35 -5.74
N ARG A 191 4.56 -23.29 -5.64
CA ARG A 191 3.20 -23.11 -6.11
C ARG A 191 2.61 -22.14 -5.11
N THR A 192 2.68 -20.85 -5.43
CA THR A 192 2.14 -19.80 -4.59
C THR A 192 0.70 -20.21 -4.30
N ASP A 193 0.36 -20.33 -3.03
CA ASP A 193 -0.84 -21.04 -2.58
C ASP A 193 -2.16 -20.36 -3.01
N HIS A 194 -2.07 -19.24 -3.75
CA HIS A 194 -3.18 -18.37 -4.12
C HIS A 194 -3.57 -18.58 -5.59
N ASN A 195 -4.86 -18.64 -5.85
CA ASN A 195 -5.42 -18.88 -7.18
C ASN A 195 -6.46 -17.83 -7.60
N LEU A 196 -6.70 -16.81 -6.77
CA LEU A 196 -7.48 -15.64 -7.12
C LEU A 196 -6.70 -14.38 -6.79
N ARG A 197 -6.50 -13.52 -7.79
CA ARG A 197 -5.94 -12.18 -7.65
C ARG A 197 -7.01 -11.13 -7.85
N LEU A 198 -7.18 -10.23 -6.89
CA LEU A 198 -8.12 -9.11 -6.93
C LEU A 198 -7.39 -7.81 -7.27
N ARG A 199 -7.90 -7.06 -8.25
CA ARG A 199 -7.45 -5.69 -8.56
C ARG A 199 -8.66 -4.78 -8.51
N VAL A 200 -8.91 -4.18 -7.35
CA VAL A 200 -10.13 -3.40 -7.13
C VAL A 200 -9.77 -1.97 -6.77
N SER A 201 -10.36 -1.02 -7.49
CA SER A 201 -10.19 0.42 -7.28
C SER A 201 -11.56 1.05 -6.98
N PRO A 202 -11.67 1.98 -6.01
CA PRO A 202 -10.63 2.39 -5.07
C PRO A 202 -10.40 1.37 -3.93
N TRP A 203 -11.44 0.61 -3.56
CA TRP A 203 -11.42 -0.48 -2.57
C TRP A 203 -12.75 -1.24 -2.60
N ALA A 204 -12.82 -2.39 -1.92
CA ALA A 204 -14.07 -3.14 -1.69
C ALA A 204 -14.00 -4.09 -0.50
N ASN A 205 -15.13 -4.24 0.20
CA ASN A 205 -15.43 -5.41 1.01
C ASN A 205 -15.63 -6.61 0.09
N VAL A 206 -14.82 -7.65 0.27
CA VAL A 206 -14.83 -8.87 -0.53
C VAL A 206 -15.61 -9.95 0.20
N LEU A 207 -16.64 -10.49 -0.46
CA LEU A 207 -17.38 -11.65 0.02
C LEU A 207 -17.24 -12.78 -1.00
N ILE A 208 -16.90 -13.98 -0.53
CA ILE A 208 -16.83 -15.19 -1.33
C ILE A 208 -17.94 -16.13 -0.88
N ASN A 209 -18.86 -16.46 -1.78
CA ASN A 209 -20.04 -17.28 -1.47
C ASN A 209 -20.86 -16.71 -0.30
N GLY A 210 -20.93 -15.37 -0.19
CA GLY A 210 -21.58 -14.66 0.92
C GLY A 210 -20.76 -14.58 2.21
N LYS A 211 -19.58 -15.22 2.28
CA LYS A 211 -18.69 -15.15 3.46
C LYS A 211 -17.68 -14.01 3.32
N PRO A 212 -17.56 -13.10 4.31
CA PRO A 212 -16.59 -12.02 4.26
C PRO A 212 -15.16 -12.57 4.24
N SER A 213 -14.37 -12.10 3.27
CA SER A 213 -12.97 -12.49 3.03
C SER A 213 -11.97 -11.34 3.22
N GLY A 214 -12.45 -10.18 3.68
CA GLY A 214 -11.66 -8.99 4.02
C GLY A 214 -11.95 -7.80 3.12
N VAL A 215 -11.02 -6.83 3.09
CA VAL A 215 -11.12 -5.62 2.25
C VAL A 215 -9.94 -5.54 1.28
N THR A 216 -10.20 -5.15 0.04
CA THR A 216 -9.16 -4.76 -0.94
C THR A 216 -8.83 -3.28 -0.72
N PRO A 217 -7.59 -2.79 -0.88
CA PRO A 217 -6.42 -3.51 -1.39
C PRO A 217 -5.64 -4.46 -0.47
N PRO A 218 -5.72 -4.51 0.87
CA PRO A 218 -4.84 -5.43 1.63
C PRO A 218 -5.09 -6.92 1.30
N VAL A 219 -6.31 -7.28 0.86
CA VAL A 219 -6.62 -8.62 0.32
C VAL A 219 -6.51 -8.63 -1.20
N VAL A 220 -5.29 -8.80 -1.71
CA VAL A 220 -5.02 -8.92 -3.18
C VAL A 220 -5.06 -10.37 -3.64
N LEU A 221 -4.74 -11.32 -2.76
CA LEU A 221 -4.51 -12.73 -3.10
C LEU A 221 -5.36 -13.62 -2.19
N LEU A 222 -6.17 -14.49 -2.79
CA LEU A 222 -7.00 -15.45 -2.10
C LEU A 222 -6.73 -16.86 -2.62
N LYS A 223 -6.85 -17.84 -1.72
CA LYS A 223 -6.90 -19.26 -2.07
C LYS A 223 -8.33 -19.75 -1.95
N LEU A 224 -8.87 -20.27 -3.04
CA LEU A 224 -10.19 -20.87 -3.12
C LEU A 224 -10.06 -22.35 -3.50
N ALA A 225 -11.04 -23.17 -3.13
CA ALA A 225 -11.09 -24.54 -3.59
C ALA A 225 -11.38 -24.59 -5.10
N PRO A 226 -11.02 -25.67 -5.81
CA PRO A 226 -11.53 -25.89 -7.16
C PRO A 226 -13.06 -25.94 -7.13
N GLY A 227 -13.72 -25.17 -7.99
CA GLY A 227 -15.18 -25.04 -8.01
C GLY A 227 -15.67 -23.68 -8.52
N SER A 228 -16.99 -23.51 -8.50
CA SER A 228 -17.64 -22.22 -8.79
C SER A 228 -17.76 -21.40 -7.51
N HIS A 229 -17.29 -20.16 -7.55
CA HIS A 229 -17.35 -19.22 -6.44
C HIS A 229 -18.04 -17.93 -6.87
N THR A 230 -18.96 -17.44 -6.06
CA THR A 230 -19.57 -16.12 -6.22
C THR A 230 -18.73 -15.10 -5.47
N VAL A 231 -18.08 -14.20 -6.20
CA VAL A 231 -17.37 -13.05 -5.65
C VAL A 231 -18.30 -11.86 -5.65
N GLU A 232 -18.45 -11.23 -4.50
CA GLU A 232 -19.18 -9.97 -4.33
C GLU A 232 -18.24 -8.91 -3.78
N LEU A 233 -18.15 -7.79 -4.48
CA LEU A 233 -17.36 -6.62 -4.12
C LEU A 233 -18.32 -5.49 -3.77
N ARG A 234 -18.17 -4.93 -2.58
CA ARG A 234 -19.01 -3.83 -2.09
C ARG A 234 -18.15 -2.65 -1.69
N ASN A 235 -18.47 -1.49 -2.23
CA ASN A 235 -17.89 -0.21 -1.84
C ASN A 235 -19.04 0.76 -1.50
N PRO A 236 -19.15 1.24 -0.24
CA PRO A 236 -20.16 2.21 0.16
C PRO A 236 -20.21 3.41 -0.79
N GLY A 237 -21.40 3.76 -1.25
CA GLY A 237 -21.61 4.82 -2.24
C GLY A 237 -21.61 4.34 -3.70
N PHE A 238 -21.28 3.06 -3.95
CA PHE A 238 -21.33 2.44 -5.27
C PHE A 238 -22.29 1.24 -5.31
N GLU A 239 -22.71 0.86 -6.52
CA GLU A 239 -23.48 -0.36 -6.76
C GLU A 239 -22.61 -1.59 -6.47
N SER A 240 -23.19 -2.62 -5.84
CA SER A 240 -22.44 -3.85 -5.55
C SER A 240 -22.13 -4.61 -6.84
N TYR A 241 -20.89 -5.09 -6.94
CA TYR A 241 -20.45 -5.88 -8.07
C TYR A 241 -20.45 -7.36 -7.70
N ARG A 242 -21.16 -8.20 -8.47
CA ARG A 242 -21.24 -9.64 -8.25
C ARG A 242 -20.81 -10.39 -9.50
N GLN A 243 -19.84 -11.29 -9.37
CA GLN A 243 -19.39 -12.16 -10.45
C GLN A 243 -19.22 -13.60 -9.96
N VAL A 244 -19.69 -14.55 -10.77
CA VAL A 244 -19.38 -15.98 -10.59
C VAL A 244 -18.09 -16.30 -11.33
N ILE A 245 -17.09 -16.79 -10.62
CA ILE A 245 -15.82 -17.27 -11.18
C ILE A 245 -15.74 -18.78 -11.04
N ARG A 246 -15.08 -19.43 -12.00
CA ARG A 246 -14.81 -20.87 -11.96
C ARG A 246 -13.32 -21.09 -11.81
N ILE A 247 -12.92 -21.83 -10.78
CA ILE A 247 -11.53 -22.14 -10.47
C ILE A 247 -11.29 -23.62 -10.70
N THR A 248 -10.36 -23.94 -11.60
CA THR A 248 -9.88 -25.30 -11.83
C THR A 248 -8.61 -25.53 -11.00
N ASP A 249 -8.31 -26.79 -10.64
CA ASP A 249 -7.08 -27.10 -9.92
C ASP A 249 -5.84 -26.62 -10.68
N GLY A 250 -4.94 -25.93 -9.98
CA GLY A 250 -3.74 -25.30 -10.56
C GLY A 250 -3.97 -24.03 -11.40
N GLN A 251 -5.21 -23.59 -11.62
CA GLN A 251 -5.51 -22.37 -12.38
C GLN A 251 -5.49 -21.14 -11.48
N SER A 252 -4.89 -20.04 -11.95
CA SER A 252 -4.98 -18.72 -11.30
C SER A 252 -5.90 -17.79 -12.09
N VAL A 253 -6.83 -17.14 -11.40
CA VAL A 253 -7.81 -16.19 -11.97
C VAL A 253 -7.50 -14.79 -11.48
N THR A 254 -7.53 -13.79 -12.37
CA THR A 254 -7.45 -12.38 -11.97
C THR A 254 -8.80 -11.72 -12.20
N LEU A 255 -9.37 -11.14 -11.14
CA LEU A 255 -10.60 -10.36 -11.19
C LEU A 255 -10.25 -8.89 -10.96
N SER A 256 -10.56 -8.05 -11.94
CA SER A 256 -10.35 -6.60 -11.85
C SER A 256 -11.68 -5.87 -11.87
N HIS A 257 -11.88 -4.90 -11.00
CA HIS A 257 -13.07 -4.06 -10.98
C HIS A 257 -12.70 -2.64 -10.58
N ASP A 258 -13.24 -1.66 -11.30
CA ASP A 258 -13.05 -0.25 -11.02
C ASP A 258 -14.43 0.37 -10.81
N PHE A 259 -14.68 0.84 -9.59
CA PHE A 259 -15.95 1.45 -9.20
C PHE A 259 -16.14 2.85 -9.81
N ASP A 260 -15.06 3.51 -10.21
CA ASP A 260 -15.08 4.86 -10.78
C ASP A 260 -15.19 4.84 -12.32
N ALA A 261 -15.05 3.67 -12.97
CA ALA A 261 -15.00 3.53 -14.43
C ALA A 261 -16.38 3.59 -15.14
N ARG A 262 -17.30 4.46 -14.70
CA ARG A 262 -18.60 4.68 -15.37
C ARG A 262 -18.58 5.89 -16.29
#